data_AF-A0A4Y8CGL3-F1
#
_entry.id   AF-A0A4Y8CGL3-F1
#
_cell.length_a   1.000
_cell.length_b   1.000
_cell.length_c   1.000
_cell.angle_alpha   90.00
_cell.angle_beta   90.00
_cell.angle_gamma   90.00
#
_symmetry.space_group_name_H-M   'P 1'
#
loop_
_entity.id
_entity.type
_entity.pdbx_description
1 polymer ?
#
loop_
_entity_poly.entity_id
_entity_poly.type
_entity_poly.pdbx_seq_one_letter_code
_entity_poly.pdbx_strand_id
1 'polypeptide(L)' 'LISINLGILNLLPIPMLDGGHILFNIYEMIFRRKVPQRAFEYLSYAGMAILLSLMLFATYNDISRITGE' A
#
# COMPACT_ATOMS: atom_id res chain seq x y z
N LEU A 1 -3.27 -8.80 -20.43
CA LEU A 1 -4.32 -8.53 -19.42
C LEU A 1 -3.77 -8.54 -17.99
N ILE A 2 -2.99 -9.56 -17.58
CA ILE A 2 -2.38 -9.63 -16.22
C ILE A 2 -1.55 -8.38 -15.88
N SER A 3 -0.73 -7.89 -16.80
CA SER A 3 0.09 -6.68 -16.58
C SER A 3 -0.71 -5.41 -16.32
N ILE A 4 -1.93 -5.30 -16.88
CA ILE A 4 -2.81 -4.14 -16.66
C ILE A 4 -3.39 -4.20 -15.23
N ASN A 5 -3.84 -5.38 -14.78
CA ASN A 5 -4.28 -5.55 -13.40
C ASN A 5 -3.17 -5.30 -12.39
N LEU A 6 -1.95 -5.79 -12.65
CA LEU A 6 -0.78 -5.50 -11.81
C LEU A 6 -0.44 -4.00 -11.80
N GLY A 7 -0.52 -3.33 -12.95
CA GLY A 7 -0.31 -1.89 -13.05
C GLY A 7 -1.33 -1.10 -12.24
N ILE A 8 -2.62 -1.46 -12.32
CA ILE A 8 -3.69 -0.81 -11.54
C ILE A 8 -3.49 -1.03 -10.03
N LEU A 9 -3.12 -2.23 -9.60
CA LEU A 9 -2.84 -2.53 -8.19
C LEU A 9 -1.63 -1.73 -7.65
N ASN A 10 -0.57 -1.59 -8.44
CA ASN A 10 0.61 -0.80 -8.05
C ASN A 10 0.34 0.71 -8.03
N LEU A 11 -0.64 1.20 -8.80
CA LEU A 11 -1.06 2.60 -8.80
C LEU A 11 -1.97 2.96 -7.61
N LEU A 12 -2.37 1.98 -6.79
CA LEU A 12 -3.15 2.26 -5.59
C LEU A 12 -2.38 3.19 -4.64
N PRO A 13 -3.10 4.02 -3.85
CA PRO A 13 -2.54 5.00 -2.92
C PRO A 13 -1.90 4.35 -1.68
N ILE A 14 -1.05 3.35 -1.87
CA ILE A 14 -0.41 2.60 -0.78
C ILE A 14 1.04 3.08 -0.69
N PRO A 15 1.49 3.63 0.45
CA PRO A 15 2.83 4.22 0.62
C PRO A 15 4.03 3.30 0.36
N MET A 16 3.80 1.99 0.25
CA MET A 16 4.79 0.96 -0.10
C MET A 16 4.85 0.68 -1.63
N LEU A 17 3.81 1.06 -2.37
CA LEU A 17 3.69 0.81 -3.81
C LEU A 17 4.01 2.08 -4.62
N ASP A 18 4.31 1.90 -5.91
CA ASP A 18 4.64 2.99 -6.84
C ASP A 18 3.58 4.11 -6.86
N GLY A 19 2.30 3.76 -6.68
CA GLY A 19 1.18 4.70 -6.60
C GLY A 19 1.23 5.63 -5.40
N GLY A 20 1.79 5.18 -4.26
CA GLY A 20 2.03 6.03 -3.10
C GLY A 20 3.01 7.15 -3.42
N HIS A 21 4.14 6.82 -4.05
CA HIS A 21 5.13 7.80 -4.50
C HIS A 21 4.55 8.79 -5.52
N ILE A 22 3.75 8.30 -6.47
CA ILE A 22 3.09 9.15 -7.47
C ILE A 22 2.17 10.17 -6.80
N LEU A 23 1.39 9.78 -5.80
CA LEU A 23 0.50 10.70 -5.09
C LEU A 23 1.24 11.78 -4.31
N PHE A 24 2.35 11.42 -3.66
CA PHE A 24 3.18 12.42 -3.00
C PHE A 24 3.81 13.38 -3.99
N ASN A 25 4.30 12.89 -5.13
CA ASN A 25 4.83 13.77 -6.19
C ASN A 25 3.75 14.71 -6.76
N ILE A 26 2.52 14.20 -6.98
CA ILE A 26 1.38 15.04 -7.40
C ILE A 26 1.04 16.07 -6.33
N TYR A 27 1.03 15.67 -5.06
CA TYR A 27 0.82 16.57 -3.94
C TYR A 27 1.91 17.67 -3.89
N GLU A 28 3.18 17.31 -4.00
CA GLU A 28 4.29 18.28 -4.06
C GLU A 28 4.16 19.23 -5.26
N MET A 29 3.69 18.73 -6.41
CA MET A 29 3.46 19.54 -7.60
C MET A 29 2.33 20.56 -7.41
N ILE A 30 1.23 20.16 -6.78
CA ILE A 30 0.06 21.02 -6.53
C ILE A 30 0.36 22.03 -5.42
N PHE A 31 0.88 21.57 -4.29
CA PHE A 31 1.09 22.39 -3.08
C PHE A 31 2.44 23.10 -3.08
N ARG A 32 3.34 22.81 -4.04
CA ARG A 32 4.70 23.35 -4.16
C ARG A 32 5.51 23.28 -2.86
N ARG A 33 5.17 22.34 -1.98
CA ARG A 33 5.80 22.13 -0.68
C ARG A 33 6.30 20.71 -0.61
N LYS A 34 7.57 20.54 -0.24
CA LYS A 34 8.16 19.22 -0.12
C LYS A 34 7.53 18.45 1.03
N VAL A 35 7.18 17.20 0.78
CA VAL A 35 6.74 16.30 1.84
C VAL A 35 7.98 15.95 2.68
N PRO A 36 7.96 16.15 4.01
CA PRO A 36 9.09 15.81 4.83
C PRO A 36 9.36 14.30 4.73
N GLN A 37 10.61 13.93 4.43
CA GLN A 37 11.01 12.54 4.23
C GLN A 37 10.64 11.62 5.41
N ARG A 38 10.69 12.15 6.64
CA ARG A 38 10.23 11.43 7.84
C ARG A 38 8.75 11.07 7.77
N ALA A 39 7.89 11.95 7.26
CA ALA A 39 6.46 11.65 7.13
C ALA A 39 6.21 10.55 6.10
N PHE A 40 6.99 10.53 5.01
CA PHE A 40 6.95 9.45 4.03
C PHE A 40 7.35 8.12 4.68
N GLU A 41 8.49 8.07 5.38
CA GLU A 41 8.96 6.88 6.09
C GLU A 41 7.91 6.35 7.09
N TYR A 42 7.32 7.23 7.91
CA TYR A 42 6.27 6.83 8.85
C TYR A 42 5.03 6.29 8.13
N LEU A 43 4.59 6.90 7.03
CA LEU A 43 3.44 6.40 6.26
C LEU A 43 3.75 5.05 5.60
N SER A 44 4.97 4.86 5.09
CA SER A 44 5.42 3.59 4.52
C SER A 44 5.47 2.48 5.57
N TYR A 45 6.03 2.74 6.76
CA TYR A 45 6.02 1.75 7.84
C TYR A 45 4.61 1.43 8.35
N ALA A 46 3.75 2.45 8.51
CA ALA A 46 2.36 2.24 8.89
C ALA A 46 1.59 1.42 7.84
N GLY A 47 1.75 1.77 6.56
CA GLY A 47 1.17 1.04 5.43
C GLY A 47 1.65 -0.41 5.37
N MET A 48 2.95 -0.66 5.61
CA MET A 48 3.51 -2.00 5.71
C MET A 48 2.87 -2.81 6.84
N ALA A 49 2.77 -2.22 8.03
CA ALA A 49 2.22 -2.89 9.20
C ALA A 49 0.75 -3.28 8.96
N ILE A 50 -0.04 -2.39 8.34
CA ILE A 50 -1.43 -2.66 7.97
C ILE A 50 -1.51 -3.78 6.94
N LEU A 51 -0.71 -3.73 5.87
CA LEU A 51 -0.69 -4.76 4.84
C LEU A 51 -0.32 -6.13 5.40
N LEU A 52 0.73 -6.21 6.23
CA LEU A 52 1.15 -7.45 6.87
C LEU A 52 0.06 -7.98 7.81
N SER A 53 -0.59 -7.11 8.57
CA SER A 53 -1.70 -7.50 9.45
C SER A 53 -2.88 -8.04 8.65
N LEU A 54 -3.23 -7.41 7.53
CA LEU A 54 -4.27 -7.89 6.63
C LEU A 54 -3.90 -9.21 5.96
N MET A 55 -2.65 -9.39 5.53
CA MET A 55 -2.18 -10.67 4.99
C MET A 55 -2.28 -11.78 6.04
N LEU A 56 -1.84 -11.53 7.27
CA LEU A 56 -1.94 -12.50 8.36
C LEU A 56 -3.40 -12.84 8.69
N PHE A 57 -4.25 -11.82 8.78
CA PHE A 57 -5.67 -11.99 9.03
C PHE A 57 -6.37 -12.79 7.92
N ALA A 58 -6.13 -12.44 6.66
CA ALA A 58 -6.67 -13.15 5.51
C ALA A 58 -6.16 -14.61 5.46
N THR A 59 -4.86 -14.82 5.69
CA THR A 59 -4.25 -16.15 5.75
C THR A 59 -4.86 -16.99 6.87
N TYR A 60 -5.03 -16.42 8.07
CA TYR A 60 -5.69 -17.10 9.18
C TYR A 60 -7.14 -17.46 8.83
N ASN A 61 -7.89 -16.54 8.23
CA ASN A 61 -9.26 -16.76 7.81
C ASN A 61 -9.35 -17.86 6.73
N ASP A 62 -8.42 -17.89 5.79
CA ASP A 62 -8.32 -18.93 4.76
C ASP A 62 -8.00 -20.30 5.38
N ILE A 63 -7.04 -20.39 6.30
CA ILE A 63 -6.69 -21.62 7.00
C ILE A 63 -7.86 -22.12 7.85
N SER A 64 -8.49 -21.23 8.62
CA SER A 64 -9.64 -21.57 9.47
C SER A 64 -10.83 -22.06 8.64
N ARG A 65 -11.06 -21.46 7.46
CA ARG A 65 -12.10 -21.90 6.53
C ARG A 65 -11.80 -23.28 5.96
N ILE A 66 -10.55 -23.56 5.60
CA ILE A 66 -10.16 -24.85 5.02
C ILE A 66 -10.16 -25.98 6.07
N THR A 67 -9.86 -25.66 7.33
CA THR A 67 -9.79 -26.66 8.42
C THR A 67 -11.13 -26.88 9.13
N GLY A 68 -12.11 -25.98 8.94
CA GLY A 68 -13.44 -26.03 9.55
C GLY A 68 -14.49 -26.82 8.76
N GLU A 69 -14.13 -27.37 7.60
CA GLU A 69 -14.88 -28.35 6.80
C GLU A 69 -14.35 -29.77 7.08
#